data_AF-A0AAD7QQN9-F1
#
_entry.id   AF-A0AAD7QQN9-F1
#
_cell.length_a   1.000
_cell.length_b   1.000
_cell.length_c   1.000
_cell.angle_alpha   90.00
_cell.angle_beta   90.00
_cell.angle_gamma   90.00
#
_symmetry.space_group_name_H-M   'P 1'
#
loop_
_entity.id
_entity.type
_entity.pdbx_description
1 polymer ?
#
loop_
_entity_poly.entity_id
_entity_poly.type
_entity_poly.pdbx_seq_one_letter_code
_entity_poly.pdbx_strand_id
1 'polypeptide(L)'
;MLESQLQASGGDDAMSPVRHLYKLNDIATGTMNFSLHKVYSSAIKGLEKCFTEDKRKAIPWLVMVGDEYINEFRREEPLALLIFLYWGVLLDRLDELWWAKCSGRRFVEKFSKCVLGHGQEWDEAIRWAQAQVDL
;
A
#
# COMPACT_ATOMS: atom_id res chain seq x y z
N MET A 1 3.20 16.81 -40.90
CA MET A 1 2.08 17.29 -40.08
C MET A 1 1.24 16.08 -39.68
N LEU A 2 1.76 15.23 -38.77
CA LEU A 2 1.06 14.06 -38.22
C LEU A 2 1.89 13.37 -37.11
N GLU A 3 2.48 14.14 -36.20
CA GLU A 3 3.20 13.59 -35.02
C GLU A 3 2.97 14.45 -33.76
N SER A 4 1.72 14.85 -33.50
CA SER A 4 1.43 15.71 -32.33
C SER A 4 0.14 15.36 -31.60
N GLN A 5 -0.34 14.11 -31.68
CA GLN A 5 -1.61 13.68 -31.05
C GLN A 5 -1.54 12.33 -30.32
N LEU A 6 -0.38 11.92 -29.83
CA LEU A 6 -0.25 10.65 -29.07
C LEU A 6 0.50 10.84 -27.74
N GLN A 7 0.20 11.94 -27.05
CA GLN A 7 0.72 12.18 -25.71
C GLN A 7 -0.28 12.97 -24.85
N ALA A 8 -1.50 12.48 -24.75
CA ALA A 8 -2.51 13.01 -23.83
C ALA A 8 -3.60 11.98 -23.48
N SER A 9 -3.22 10.72 -23.23
CA SER A 9 -4.16 9.69 -22.75
C SER A 9 -3.46 8.71 -21.80
N GLY A 10 -3.00 9.21 -20.66
CA GLY A 10 -2.33 8.39 -19.66
C GLY A 10 -2.52 8.87 -18.23
N GLY A 11 -3.57 9.66 -17.96
CA GLY A 11 -3.70 10.39 -16.71
C GLY A 11 -4.74 9.88 -15.71
N ASP A 12 -5.80 9.19 -16.14
CA ASP A 12 -7.01 9.08 -15.30
C ASP A 12 -7.56 7.66 -15.08
N ASP A 13 -7.02 6.63 -15.77
CA ASP A 13 -7.49 5.23 -15.67
C ASP A 13 -6.46 4.24 -15.11
N ALA A 14 -5.25 4.71 -14.74
CA ALA A 14 -4.34 3.92 -13.92
C ALA A 14 -4.85 3.94 -12.49
N MET A 15 -5.78 3.03 -12.17
CA MET A 15 -6.37 2.84 -10.85
C MET A 15 -5.29 3.01 -9.77
N SER A 16 -5.41 4.06 -8.93
CA SER A 16 -4.47 4.33 -7.83
C SER A 16 -4.22 3.00 -7.10
N PRO A 17 -2.97 2.52 -6.98
CA PRO A 17 -2.66 1.22 -6.40
C PRO A 17 -3.36 0.98 -5.06
N VAL A 18 -3.48 2.04 -4.27
CA VAL A 18 -4.06 2.01 -2.93
C VAL A 18 -5.60 2.05 -2.89
N ARG A 19 -6.29 2.14 -4.04
CA ARG A 19 -7.77 2.22 -4.09
C ARG A 19 -8.43 1.03 -3.37
N HIS A 20 -7.86 -0.16 -3.50
CA HIS A 20 -8.34 -1.34 -2.79
C HIS A 20 -8.21 -1.20 -1.27
N LEU A 21 -7.17 -0.52 -0.77
CA LEU A 21 -7.01 -0.27 0.67
C LEU A 21 -8.10 0.65 1.22
N TYR A 22 -8.50 1.70 0.47
CA TYR A 22 -9.61 2.56 0.90
C TYR A 22 -10.92 1.78 0.97
N LYS A 23 -11.22 0.97 -0.07
CA LYS A 23 -12.41 0.09 -0.08
C LYS A 23 -12.40 -0.86 1.12
N LEU A 24 -11.26 -1.51 1.38
CA LEU A 24 -11.11 -2.42 2.52
C LEU A 24 -11.19 -1.70 3.86
N ASN A 25 -10.73 -0.46 3.96
CA ASN A 25 -10.88 0.36 5.16
C ASN A 25 -12.36 0.67 5.45
N ASP A 26 -13.12 1.05 4.42
CA ASP A 26 -14.56 1.29 4.55
C ASP A 26 -15.30 0.03 5.01
N ILE A 27 -14.91 -1.15 4.50
CA ILE A 27 -15.49 -2.44 4.89
C ILE A 27 -15.10 -2.84 6.32
N ALA A 28 -13.81 -2.74 6.66
CA ALA A 28 -13.27 -3.27 7.91
C ALA A 28 -13.59 -2.40 9.12
N THR A 29 -13.70 -1.07 8.95
CA THR A 29 -13.87 -0.12 10.06
C THR A 29 -15.19 0.64 10.02
N GLY A 30 -15.71 0.90 8.81
CA GLY A 30 -17.04 1.47 8.55
C GLY A 30 -17.47 2.60 9.50
N THR A 31 -18.76 2.61 9.86
CA THR A 31 -19.33 3.55 10.84
C THR A 31 -19.02 3.17 12.29
N MET A 32 -18.54 1.96 12.55
CA MET A 32 -18.35 1.42 13.91
C MET A 32 -17.07 1.92 14.57
N ASN A 33 -16.02 2.23 13.80
CA ASN A 33 -14.77 2.75 14.36
C ASN A 33 -14.19 3.88 13.50
N PHE A 34 -14.84 5.04 13.55
CA PHE A 34 -14.45 6.24 12.82
C PHE A 34 -13.02 6.73 13.13
N SER A 35 -12.56 6.52 14.37
CA SER A 35 -11.18 6.88 14.75
C SER A 35 -10.18 6.00 14.00
N LEU A 36 -10.38 4.68 14.03
CA LEU A 36 -9.51 3.74 13.33
C LEU A 36 -9.57 3.91 11.81
N HIS A 37 -10.77 4.17 11.26
CA HIS A 37 -10.94 4.49 9.84
C HIS A 37 -10.06 5.67 9.42
N LYS A 38 -10.01 6.74 10.24
CA LYS A 38 -9.15 7.92 9.99
C LYS A 38 -7.66 7.61 10.07
N VAL A 39 -7.25 6.79 11.04
CA VAL A 39 -5.86 6.35 11.18
C VAL A 39 -5.42 5.63 9.90
N TYR A 40 -6.19 4.64 9.44
CA TYR A 40 -5.89 3.92 8.21
C TYR A 40 -5.98 4.80 6.97
N SER A 41 -6.99 5.67 6.85
CA SER A 41 -7.11 6.61 5.74
C SER A 41 -5.89 7.53 5.63
N SER A 42 -5.35 7.99 6.76
CA SER A 42 -4.17 8.85 6.80
C SER A 42 -2.91 8.09 6.36
N ALA A 43 -2.74 6.85 6.84
CA ALA A 43 -1.64 5.97 6.42
C ALA A 43 -1.69 5.66 4.91
N ILE A 44 -2.87 5.28 4.40
CA ILE A 44 -3.12 4.99 2.98
C ILE A 44 -2.81 6.22 2.12
N LYS A 45 -3.29 7.40 2.51
CA LYS A 45 -3.00 8.66 1.80
C LYS A 45 -1.50 8.98 1.74
N GLY A 46 -0.76 8.63 2.78
CA GLY A 46 0.70 8.74 2.78
C GLY A 46 1.34 7.82 1.74
N LEU A 47 0.89 6.57 1.63
CA LEU A 47 1.38 5.62 0.62
C LEU A 47 1.00 6.06 -0.80
N GLU A 48 -0.22 6.57 -0.97
CA GLU A 48 -0.70 7.09 -2.26
C GLU A 48 0.27 8.11 -2.84
N LYS A 49 0.68 9.10 -2.03
CA LYS A 49 1.69 10.09 -2.42
C LYS A 49 3.03 9.47 -2.78
N CYS A 50 3.42 8.38 -2.12
CA CYS A 50 4.65 7.67 -2.47
C CYS A 50 4.53 6.96 -3.83
N PHE A 51 3.34 6.44 -4.17
CA PHE A 51 3.08 5.80 -5.46
C PHE A 51 2.94 6.80 -6.62
N THR A 52 2.34 7.96 -6.37
CA THR A 52 1.98 8.92 -7.42
C THR A 52 3.00 10.04 -7.61
N GLU A 53 3.69 10.46 -6.55
CA GLU A 53 4.61 11.60 -6.61
C GLU A 53 6.08 11.16 -6.58
N ASP A 54 6.50 10.44 -5.54
CA ASP A 54 7.91 10.06 -5.36
C ASP A 54 8.05 8.84 -4.43
N LYS A 55 8.52 7.73 -5.01
CA LYS A 55 8.77 6.47 -4.28
C LYS A 55 9.77 6.63 -3.13
N ARG A 56 10.70 7.59 -3.20
CA ARG A 56 11.69 7.86 -2.13
C ARG A 56 11.04 8.32 -0.83
N LYS A 57 9.81 8.87 -0.90
CA LYS A 57 9.01 9.23 0.28
C LYS A 57 8.56 8.01 1.10
N ALA A 58 8.73 6.79 0.60
CA ALA A 58 8.44 5.59 1.38
C ALA A 58 9.32 5.47 2.63
N ILE A 59 10.56 5.97 2.60
CA ILE A 59 11.45 5.98 3.78
C ILE A 59 10.90 6.90 4.88
N PRO A 60 10.66 8.21 4.62
CA PRO A 60 10.08 9.08 5.65
C PRO A 60 8.64 8.71 6.00
N TRP A 61 7.87 8.05 5.12
CA TRP A 61 6.52 7.58 5.45
C TRP A 61 6.51 6.73 6.72
N LEU A 62 7.49 5.85 6.91
CA LEU A 62 7.58 4.99 8.10
C LEU A 62 7.70 5.79 9.40
N VAL A 63 8.34 6.96 9.34
CA VAL A 63 8.48 7.88 10.48
C VAL A 63 7.21 8.71 10.67
N MET A 64 6.52 9.05 9.59
CA MET A 64 5.37 9.96 9.59
C MET A 64 4.01 9.27 9.80
N VAL A 65 3.92 7.96 9.63
CA VAL A 65 2.64 7.22 9.67
C VAL A 65 1.92 7.31 11.03
N GLY A 66 2.68 7.61 12.10
CA GLY A 66 2.15 7.89 13.43
C GLY A 66 1.97 6.66 14.31
N ASP A 67 2.04 6.87 15.63
CA ASP A 67 2.03 5.80 16.62
C ASP A 67 0.72 5.01 16.67
N GLU A 68 -0.41 5.66 16.37
CA GLU A 68 -1.73 5.02 16.35
C GLU A 68 -1.77 3.89 15.31
N TYR A 69 -1.27 4.14 14.10
CA TYR A 69 -1.16 3.09 13.08
C TYR A 69 -0.16 2.00 13.49
N ILE A 70 0.99 2.39 14.04
CA ILE A 70 2.02 1.43 14.47
C ILE A 70 1.49 0.52 15.58
N ASN A 71 0.63 1.01 16.47
CA ASN A 71 0.01 0.18 17.49
C ASN A 71 -0.91 -0.88 16.89
N GLU A 72 -1.71 -0.54 15.88
CA GLU A 72 -2.57 -1.50 15.20
C GLU A 72 -1.76 -2.51 14.37
N PHE A 73 -0.66 -2.05 13.75
CA PHE A 73 0.32 -2.95 13.12
C PHE A 73 0.94 -3.94 14.12
N ARG A 74 1.34 -3.48 15.32
CA ARG A 74 1.87 -4.34 16.40
C ARG A 74 0.85 -5.34 16.93
N ARG A 75 -0.43 -4.99 16.88
CA ARG A 75 -1.55 -5.88 17.23
C ARG A 75 -1.90 -6.87 16.12
N GLU A 76 -1.16 -6.84 15.01
CA GLU A 76 -1.38 -7.68 13.84
C GLU A 76 -2.78 -7.49 13.24
N GLU A 77 -3.35 -6.28 13.38
CA GLU A 77 -4.63 -5.97 12.78
C GLU A 77 -4.55 -6.16 11.25
N PRO A 78 -5.46 -6.93 10.63
CA PRO A 78 -5.29 -7.37 9.25
C PRO A 78 -5.11 -6.22 8.26
N LEU A 79 -5.86 -5.13 8.42
CA LEU A 79 -5.76 -3.96 7.54
C LEU A 79 -4.46 -3.19 7.77
N ALA A 80 -3.98 -3.11 9.01
CA ALA A 80 -2.69 -2.49 9.31
C ALA A 80 -1.55 -3.24 8.60
N LEU A 81 -1.57 -4.58 8.70
CA LEU A 81 -0.61 -5.44 8.01
C LEU A 81 -0.70 -5.30 6.48
N LEU A 82 -1.91 -5.22 5.92
CA LEU A 82 -2.11 -5.05 4.48
C LEU A 82 -1.60 -3.68 3.98
N ILE A 83 -1.82 -2.60 4.73
CA ILE A 83 -1.24 -1.29 4.42
C ILE A 83 0.30 -1.38 4.44
N PHE A 84 0.87 -2.08 5.42
CA PHE A 84 2.32 -2.27 5.51
C PHE A 84 2.88 -3.13 4.37
N LEU A 85 2.09 -4.09 3.86
CA LEU A 85 2.41 -4.87 2.67
C LEU A 85 2.65 -3.96 1.45
N TYR A 86 1.81 -2.94 1.27
CA TYR A 86 1.92 -1.97 0.18
C TYR A 86 3.14 -1.05 0.34
N TRP A 87 3.53 -0.76 1.58
CA TRP A 87 4.82 -0.13 1.85
C TRP A 87 6.00 -1.03 1.46
N GLY A 88 5.91 -2.34 1.70
CA GLY A 88 6.88 -3.33 1.22
C GLY A 88 7.07 -3.31 -0.30
N VAL A 89 5.98 -3.15 -1.06
CA VAL A 89 6.03 -2.96 -2.52
C VAL A 89 6.80 -1.69 -2.90
N LEU A 90 6.58 -0.58 -2.20
CA LEU A 90 7.32 0.66 -2.44
C LEU A 90 8.81 0.50 -2.14
N LEU A 91 9.16 -0.21 -1.07
CA LEU A 91 10.56 -0.53 -0.75
C LEU A 91 11.22 -1.38 -1.83
N ASP A 92 10.52 -2.38 -2.38
CA ASP A 92 11.08 -3.22 -3.45
C ASP A 92 11.44 -2.40 -4.69
N ARG A 93 10.65 -1.35 -4.95
CA ARG A 93 10.88 -0.39 -6.04
C ARG A 93 12.01 0.60 -5.79
N LEU A 94 12.58 0.67 -4.57
CA LEU A 94 13.75 1.51 -4.26
C LEU A 94 15.05 0.80 -4.66
N ASP A 95 15.25 0.68 -5.97
CA ASP A 95 16.41 0.10 -6.64
C ASP A 95 17.75 0.75 -6.27
N GLU A 96 17.74 2.03 -5.87
CA GLU A 96 18.93 2.76 -5.43
C GLU A 96 19.48 2.29 -4.07
N LEU A 97 18.68 1.57 -3.27
CA LEU A 97 19.05 1.13 -1.93
C LEU A 97 19.07 -0.41 -1.88
N TRP A 98 20.26 -0.98 -1.84
CA TRP A 98 20.46 -2.44 -1.91
C TRP A 98 19.67 -3.22 -0.85
N TRP A 99 19.51 -2.67 0.36
CA TRP A 99 18.76 -3.31 1.44
C TRP A 99 17.26 -3.18 1.25
N ALA A 100 16.77 -2.09 0.65
CA ALA A 100 15.34 -1.80 0.53
C ALA A 100 14.65 -2.84 -0.34
N LYS A 101 15.29 -3.23 -1.44
CA LYS A 101 14.76 -4.26 -2.34
C LYS A 101 14.54 -5.60 -1.62
N CYS A 102 15.58 -6.13 -0.99
CA CYS A 102 15.50 -7.40 -0.27
C CYS A 102 14.52 -7.33 0.92
N SER A 103 14.47 -6.21 1.65
CA SER A 103 13.54 -6.02 2.75
C SER A 103 12.08 -5.95 2.28
N GLY A 104 11.81 -5.19 1.22
CA GLY A 104 10.47 -5.00 0.64
C GLY A 104 9.84 -6.33 0.27
N ARG A 105 10.53 -7.13 -0.57
CA ARG A 105 10.09 -8.48 -0.95
C ARG A 105 9.81 -9.37 0.26
N ARG A 106 10.71 -9.41 1.24
CA ARG A 106 10.54 -10.24 2.45
C ARG A 106 9.34 -9.82 3.29
N PHE A 107 9.00 -8.53 3.33
CA PHE A 107 7.77 -8.08 3.99
C PHE A 107 6.53 -8.57 3.26
N VAL A 108 6.51 -8.48 1.93
CA VAL A 108 5.39 -8.99 1.13
C VAL A 108 5.22 -10.50 1.38
N GLU A 109 6.28 -11.30 1.24
CA GLU A 109 6.24 -12.74 1.52
C GLU A 109 5.68 -13.08 2.92
N LYS A 110 6.13 -12.35 3.94
CA LYS A 110 5.74 -12.61 5.33
C LYS A 110 4.28 -12.23 5.57
N PHE A 111 3.91 -10.99 5.27
CA PHE A 111 2.61 -10.46 5.68
C PHE A 111 1.47 -10.91 4.78
N SER A 112 1.73 -11.28 3.52
CA SER A 112 0.73 -11.97 2.70
C SER A 112 0.17 -13.18 3.43
N LYS A 113 1.03 -13.99 4.08
CA LYS A 113 0.60 -15.17 4.83
C LYS A 113 -0.23 -14.85 6.08
N CYS A 114 0.00 -13.70 6.70
CA CYS A 114 -0.76 -13.26 7.87
C CYS A 114 -2.16 -12.76 7.50
N VAL A 115 -2.33 -12.21 6.30
CA VAL A 115 -3.57 -11.54 5.86
C VAL A 115 -4.41 -12.44 4.93
N LEU A 116 -3.86 -13.53 4.41
CA LEU A 116 -4.61 -14.49 3.58
C LEU A 116 -5.87 -15.02 4.28
N GLY A 117 -6.96 -15.17 3.53
CA GLY A 117 -8.20 -15.78 4.02
C GLY A 117 -9.18 -14.84 4.72
N HIS A 118 -8.94 -13.52 4.70
CA HIS A 118 -9.86 -12.51 5.24
C HIS A 118 -11.01 -12.13 4.28
N GLY A 119 -11.04 -12.71 3.08
CA GLY A 119 -12.07 -12.50 2.06
C GLY A 119 -11.48 -12.25 0.68
N GLN A 120 -12.33 -12.32 -0.34
CA GLN A 120 -11.90 -12.23 -1.74
C GLN A 120 -11.16 -10.91 -2.03
N GLU A 121 -11.67 -9.78 -1.53
CA GLU A 121 -11.06 -8.46 -1.74
C GLU A 121 -9.67 -8.35 -1.11
N TRP A 122 -9.45 -9.01 0.02
CA TRP A 122 -8.15 -9.07 0.69
C TRP A 122 -7.16 -9.89 -0.13
N ASP A 123 -7.59 -11.06 -0.60
CA ASP A 123 -6.77 -11.94 -1.42
C ASP A 123 -6.41 -11.29 -2.76
N GLU A 124 -7.31 -10.50 -3.36
CA GLU A 124 -7.02 -9.69 -4.55
C GLU A 124 -5.95 -8.63 -4.28
N ALA A 125 -6.06 -7.91 -3.15
CA ALA A 125 -5.07 -6.92 -2.74
C ALA A 125 -3.69 -7.54 -2.46
N ILE A 126 -3.66 -8.74 -1.87
CA ILE A 126 -2.44 -9.52 -1.63
C ILE A 126 -1.81 -9.97 -2.95
N ARG A 127 -2.60 -10.57 -3.85
CA ARG A 127 -2.10 -11.02 -5.16
C ARG A 127 -1.51 -9.88 -5.97
N TRP A 128 -2.15 -8.71 -5.94
CA TRP A 128 -1.60 -7.52 -6.58
C TRP A 128 -0.20 -7.20 -6.03
N ALA A 129 -0.05 -7.15 -4.70
CA ALA A 129 1.23 -6.81 -4.07
C ALA A 129 2.33 -7.85 -4.35
N GLN A 130 2.00 -9.15 -4.33
CA GLN A 130 2.92 -10.23 -4.67
C GLN A 130 3.43 -10.11 -6.11
N ALA A 131 2.52 -9.84 -7.06
CA ALA A 131 2.88 -9.62 -8.47
C ALA A 131 3.81 -8.41 -8.66
N GLN A 132 3.81 -7.42 -7.77
CA GLN A 132 4.72 -6.26 -7.87
C GLN A 132 6.16 -6.57 -7.47
N VAL A 133 6.41 -7.67 -6.76
CA VAL A 133 7.73 -8.02 -6.20
C VAL A 133 8.24 -9.38 -6.69
N ASP A 134 7.63 -9.91 -7.76
CA ASP A 134 7.92 -11.20 -8.39
C ASP A 134 7.72 -12.42 -7.45
N LEU A 135 6.58 -12.47 -6.74
CA LEU A 135 6.16 -13.58 -5.86
C LEU A 135 4.92 -14.31 -6.35
#